data_AF-A0A7L2IIC6-F1
#
_entry.id   AF-A0A7L2IIC6-F1
#
_cell.length_a   1.000
_cell.length_b   1.000
_cell.length_c   1.000
_cell.angle_alpha   90.00
_cell.angle_beta   90.00
_cell.angle_gamma   90.00
#
_symmetry.space_group_name_H-M   'P 1'
#
loop_
_entity.id
_entity.type
_entity.pdbx_description
1 polymer ?
#
loop_
_entity_poly.entity_id
_entity_poly.type
_entity_poly.pdbx_seq_one_letter_code
_entity_poly.pdbx_strand_id
1 'polypeptide(L)'
;DPYRVIDIAYNPDVLQRGESPAQMEHLIHWTLKLIEERCSLVLSCSYTVEPFKLKGSLNMMQQRLGGRQRSAPQLSQNTEKGLTLDQLLHAVQAEDCSTSPVLLKEEGVTQSRKHLIEEISSPEVREKPTVPVHEIITVRDAEEKPLQIQLTVQLPEVGSVSECDLSISKDDLIVEVPEKYKLQLDLPELVDEEGATAVFKTGTGVLFVTLPVAKTGP
;
A
#
# COMPACT_ATOMS: atom_id res chain seq x y z
N ASP A 1 -24.05 16.28 1.71
CA ASP A 1 -22.64 15.83 1.82
C ASP A 1 -22.04 15.53 0.46
N PRO A 2 -20.81 15.97 0.17
CA PRO A 2 -20.08 15.58 -1.03
C PRO A 2 -19.58 14.14 -0.88
N TYR A 3 -20.10 13.21 -1.69
CA TYR A 3 -19.55 11.86 -1.78
C TYR A 3 -18.49 11.81 -2.89
N ARG A 4 -17.49 10.94 -2.71
CA ARG A 4 -16.48 10.63 -3.74
C ARG A 4 -16.67 9.19 -4.20
N VAL A 5 -16.57 8.98 -5.50
CA VAL A 5 -16.67 7.65 -6.13
C VAL A 5 -15.26 7.15 -6.41
N ILE A 6 -15.04 5.85 -6.21
CA ILE A 6 -13.78 5.16 -6.52
C ILE A 6 -14.06 4.12 -7.60
N ASP A 7 -13.32 4.22 -8.69
CA ASP A 7 -13.41 3.26 -9.78
C ASP A 7 -12.43 2.10 -9.55
N ILE A 8 -12.94 0.86 -9.63
CA ILE A 8 -12.17 -0.37 -9.43
C ILE A 8 -12.26 -1.21 -10.70
N ALA A 9 -11.11 -1.67 -11.21
CA ALA A 9 -11.03 -2.53 -12.38
C ALA A 9 -10.35 -3.85 -12.02
N TYR A 10 -10.98 -4.97 -12.38
CA TYR A 10 -10.44 -6.31 -12.18
C TYR A 10 -9.87 -6.86 -13.49
N ASN A 11 -8.81 -7.67 -13.39
CA ASN A 11 -8.35 -8.46 -14.52
C ASN A 11 -9.43 -9.53 -14.86
N PRO A 12 -9.89 -9.65 -16.12
CA PRO A 12 -10.86 -10.66 -16.51
C PRO A 12 -10.46 -12.09 -16.14
N ASP A 13 -9.17 -12.43 -16.11
CA ASP A 13 -8.71 -13.78 -15.72
C ASP A 13 -9.01 -14.10 -14.25
N VAL A 14 -8.98 -13.07 -13.38
CA VAL A 14 -9.32 -13.20 -11.95
C VAL A 14 -10.82 -13.40 -11.79
N LEU A 15 -11.62 -12.72 -12.62
CA LEU A 15 -13.07 -12.87 -12.63
C LEU A 15 -13.51 -14.22 -13.19
N GLN A 16 -12.82 -14.75 -14.20
CA GLN A 16 -13.13 -16.05 -14.81
C GLN A 16 -12.75 -17.23 -13.93
N ARG A 17 -11.78 -17.07 -13.03
CA ARG A 17 -11.44 -18.09 -12.02
C ARG A 17 -12.50 -18.22 -10.93
N GLY A 18 -13.31 -17.18 -10.72
CA GLY A 18 -14.47 -17.23 -9.83
C GLY A 18 -15.63 -17.94 -10.52
N GLU A 19 -15.84 -19.21 -10.19
CA GLU A 19 -16.89 -20.04 -10.82
C GLU A 19 -18.31 -19.68 -10.32
N SER A 20 -18.44 -18.92 -9.21
CA SER A 20 -19.73 -18.60 -8.60
C SER A 20 -19.90 -17.12 -8.22
N PRO A 21 -21.13 -16.58 -8.30
CA PRO A 21 -21.43 -15.20 -7.89
C PRO A 21 -21.10 -14.93 -6.41
N ALA A 22 -21.17 -15.95 -5.54
CA ALA A 22 -20.78 -15.82 -4.13
C ALA A 22 -19.27 -15.54 -3.96
N GLN A 23 -18.42 -16.16 -4.78
CA GLN A 23 -16.98 -15.86 -4.78
C GLN A 23 -16.69 -14.44 -5.29
N MET A 24 -17.50 -13.96 -6.23
CA MET A 24 -17.41 -12.58 -6.75
C MET A 24 -17.74 -11.56 -5.66
N GLU A 25 -18.83 -11.78 -4.91
CA GLU A 25 -19.20 -10.90 -3.79
C GLU A 25 -18.11 -10.83 -2.73
N HIS A 26 -17.52 -11.99 -2.38
CA HIS A 26 -16.37 -12.01 -1.49
C HIS A 26 -15.22 -11.18 -2.06
N LEU A 27 -14.81 -11.40 -3.31
CA LEU A 27 -13.71 -10.65 -3.96
C LEU A 27 -13.92 -9.14 -3.88
N ILE A 28 -15.14 -8.67 -4.14
CA ILE A 28 -15.50 -7.25 -4.06
C ILE A 28 -15.38 -6.76 -2.62
N HIS A 29 -15.92 -7.51 -1.65
CA HIS A 29 -15.82 -7.15 -0.24
C HIS A 29 -14.37 -7.06 0.25
N TRP A 30 -13.53 -8.04 -0.10
CA TRP A 30 -12.09 -8.03 0.21
C TRP A 30 -11.39 -6.81 -0.41
N THR A 31 -11.77 -6.46 -1.64
CA THR A 31 -11.19 -5.29 -2.33
C THR A 31 -11.58 -3.99 -1.64
N LEU A 32 -12.84 -3.82 -1.22
CA LEU A 32 -13.27 -2.65 -0.46
C LEU A 32 -12.48 -2.54 0.85
N LYS A 33 -12.38 -3.63 1.61
CA LYS A 33 -11.62 -3.68 2.88
C LYS A 33 -10.14 -3.33 2.67
N LEU A 34 -9.52 -3.85 1.62
CA LEU A 34 -8.14 -3.53 1.27
C LEU A 34 -7.96 -2.03 0.97
N ILE A 35 -8.91 -1.40 0.28
CA ILE A 35 -8.85 0.03 -0.02
C ILE A 35 -9.03 0.86 1.25
N GLU A 36 -9.95 0.47 2.14
CA GLU A 36 -10.11 1.15 3.45
C GLU A 36 -8.80 1.12 4.24
N GLU A 37 -8.14 -0.03 4.33
CA GLU A 37 -6.88 -0.20 5.04
C GLU A 37 -5.72 0.55 4.38
N ARG A 38 -5.58 0.49 3.06
CA ARG A 38 -4.45 1.08 2.33
C ARG A 38 -4.55 2.59 2.17
N CYS A 39 -5.77 3.09 1.96
CA CYS A 39 -6.02 4.50 1.69
C CYS A 39 -6.54 5.25 2.93
N SER A 40 -6.79 4.56 4.05
CA SER A 40 -7.38 5.13 5.27
C SER A 40 -8.69 5.87 4.97
N LEU A 41 -9.53 5.27 4.11
CA LEU A 41 -10.83 5.80 3.72
C LEU A 41 -11.94 4.97 4.39
N VAL A 42 -13.07 5.61 4.68
CA VAL A 42 -14.31 4.90 5.06
C VAL A 42 -15.12 4.72 3.79
N LEU A 43 -15.33 3.47 3.38
CA LEU A 43 -16.10 3.14 2.19
C LEU A 43 -17.49 2.65 2.56
N SER A 44 -18.45 2.94 1.68
CA SER A 44 -19.75 2.28 1.77
C SER A 44 -19.64 0.87 1.19
N CYS A 45 -20.36 -0.09 1.77
CA CYS A 45 -20.53 -1.42 1.18
C CYS A 45 -21.38 -1.41 -0.11
N SER A 46 -21.88 -0.24 -0.54
CA SER A 46 -22.61 -0.10 -1.79
C SER A 46 -21.66 -0.06 -2.97
N TYR A 47 -21.90 -0.92 -3.96
CA TYR A 47 -21.18 -0.91 -5.22
C TYR A 47 -22.14 -1.10 -6.39
N THR A 48 -21.75 -0.61 -7.55
CA THR A 48 -22.47 -0.81 -8.81
C THR A 48 -21.50 -1.33 -9.85
N VAL A 49 -21.81 -2.47 -10.44
CA VAL A 49 -21.04 -2.99 -11.57
C VAL A 49 -21.51 -2.25 -12.83
N GLU A 50 -20.66 -1.37 -13.36
CA GLU A 50 -21.00 -0.66 -14.58
C GLU A 50 -20.77 -1.57 -15.80
N PRO A 51 -21.77 -1.77 -16.68
CA PRO A 51 -21.61 -2.55 -17.90
C PRO A 51 -20.74 -1.76 -18.89
N PHE A 52 -19.43 -1.89 -18.77
CA PHE A 52 -18.51 -1.16 -19.63
C PHE A 52 -18.24 -1.92 -20.93
N LYS A 53 -18.58 -1.30 -22.07
CA LYS A 53 -18.03 -1.68 -23.38
C LYS A 53 -16.81 -0.79 -23.61
N LEU A 54 -15.62 -1.39 -23.57
CA LEU A 54 -14.39 -0.65 -23.83
C LEU A 54 -14.47 0.07 -25.18
N LYS A 55 -14.65 1.40 -25.12
CA LYS A 55 -14.63 2.27 -26.28
C LYS A 55 -13.23 2.86 -26.41
N GLY A 56 -12.51 2.42 -27.44
CA GLY A 56 -11.11 2.78 -27.67
C GLY A 56 -10.15 1.62 -27.37
N SER A 57 -8.85 1.91 -27.35
CA SER A 57 -7.81 0.88 -27.17
C SER A 57 -7.53 0.56 -25.70
N LEU A 58 -7.32 -0.71 -25.38
CA LEU A 58 -6.97 -1.22 -24.04
C LEU A 58 -5.70 -0.55 -23.49
N ASN A 59 -4.73 -0.27 -24.36
CA ASN A 59 -3.49 0.42 -24.00
C ASN A 59 -3.77 1.86 -23.51
N MET A 60 -4.72 2.57 -24.13
CA MET A 60 -5.13 3.90 -23.65
C MET A 60 -5.83 3.85 -22.29
N MET A 61 -6.58 2.78 -21.99
CA MET A 61 -7.22 2.61 -20.69
C MET A 61 -6.18 2.40 -19.58
N GLN A 62 -5.21 1.50 -19.79
CA GLN A 62 -4.14 1.24 -18.83
C GLN A 62 -3.31 2.49 -18.54
N GLN A 63 -3.01 3.31 -19.56
CA GLN A 63 -2.31 4.58 -19.37
C GLN A 63 -3.10 5.58 -18.51
N ARG A 64 -4.43 5.56 -18.54
CA ARG A 64 -5.28 6.40 -17.68
C ARG A 64 -5.33 5.90 -16.24
N LEU A 65 -5.44 4.58 -16.05
CA LEU A 65 -5.49 3.95 -14.73
C LEU A 65 -4.15 4.05 -13.99
N GLY A 66 -3.02 4.08 -14.71
CA GLY A 66 -1.69 4.20 -14.12
C GLY A 66 -1.33 5.58 -13.52
N GLY A 67 -2.30 6.49 -13.36
CA GLY A 67 -2.11 7.77 -12.64
C GLY A 67 -1.14 8.75 -13.30
N ARG A 68 -0.69 8.50 -14.54
CA ARG A 68 0.24 9.40 -15.21
C ARG A 68 -0.50 10.66 -15.63
N GLN A 69 -0.18 11.79 -14.99
CA GLN A 69 -0.62 13.11 -15.41
C GLN A 69 -0.34 13.26 -16.91
N ARG A 70 -1.39 13.39 -17.72
CA ARG A 70 -1.22 13.84 -19.10
C ARG A 70 -0.84 15.31 -19.04
N SER A 71 0.31 15.63 -19.64
CA SER A 71 0.45 16.92 -20.32
C SER A 71 -0.75 17.06 -21.26
N ALA A 72 -1.46 18.20 -21.17
CA ALA A 72 -2.63 18.50 -21.97
C ALA A 72 -2.38 18.13 -23.44
N PRO A 73 -3.37 17.56 -24.17
CA PRO A 73 -3.19 17.29 -25.58
C PRO A 73 -2.80 18.61 -26.25
N GLN A 74 -1.58 18.67 -26.80
CA GLN A 74 -1.28 19.66 -27.80
C GLN A 74 -2.31 19.44 -28.90
N LEU A 75 -3.18 20.42 -29.03
CA LEU A 75 -4.22 20.50 -30.02
C LEU A 75 -3.49 20.50 -31.37
N SER A 76 -3.29 19.31 -31.94
CA SER A 76 -2.73 19.13 -33.26
C SER A 76 -3.74 19.74 -34.22
N GLN A 77 -3.44 20.96 -34.62
CA GLN A 77 -4.16 21.69 -35.64
C GLN A 77 -4.22 20.81 -36.89
N ASN A 78 -5.41 20.42 -37.28
CA ASN A 78 -5.79 20.38 -38.68
C ASN A 78 -7.23 20.91 -38.74
N THR A 79 -7.29 22.19 -39.08
CA THR A 79 -8.41 22.97 -39.64
C THR A 79 -9.34 22.03 -40.41
N GLU A 80 -10.65 22.03 -40.18
CA GLU A 80 -11.54 22.96 -40.89
C GLU A 80 -12.63 23.56 -39.99
N LYS A 81 -12.64 24.90 -39.95
CA LYS A 81 -13.65 25.83 -39.38
C LYS A 81 -13.57 26.07 -37.86
N GLY A 82 -12.68 26.98 -37.48
CA GLY A 82 -12.68 27.67 -36.19
C GLY A 82 -12.03 29.05 -36.34
N LEU A 83 -12.72 30.08 -35.85
CA LEU A 83 -12.55 31.51 -36.14
C LEU A 83 -11.13 32.08 -35.87
N THR A 84 -10.76 33.11 -36.65
CA THR A 84 -9.43 33.74 -36.72
C THR A 84 -9.13 34.72 -35.59
N LEU A 85 -7.83 34.84 -35.27
CA LEU A 85 -7.25 35.61 -34.15
C LEU A 85 -7.69 37.09 -34.12
N ASP A 86 -7.97 37.69 -35.28
CA ASP A 86 -8.48 39.06 -35.38
C ASP A 86 -9.86 39.24 -34.70
N GLN A 87 -10.70 38.19 -34.65
CA GLN A 87 -11.99 38.21 -33.94
C GLN A 87 -11.83 38.15 -32.41
N LEU A 88 -10.77 37.51 -31.92
CA LEU A 88 -10.46 37.47 -30.48
C LEU A 88 -9.89 38.81 -29.99
N LEU A 89 -9.11 39.49 -30.83
CA LEU A 89 -8.53 40.80 -30.48
C LEU A 89 -9.57 41.93 -30.49
N HIS A 90 -10.54 41.91 -31.40
CA HIS A 90 -11.61 42.91 -31.42
C HIS A 90 -12.59 42.81 -30.24
N ALA A 91 -12.79 41.63 -29.67
CA ALA A 91 -13.71 41.42 -28.53
C ALA A 91 -13.19 42.02 -27.21
N VAL A 92 -11.89 42.33 -27.11
CA VAL A 92 -11.27 42.90 -25.91
C VAL A 92 -11.29 44.44 -25.91
N GLN A 93 -11.59 45.08 -27.06
CA GLN A 93 -11.41 46.52 -27.26
C GLN A 93 -12.70 47.36 -27.32
N ALA A 94 -13.89 46.76 -27.10
CA ALA A 94 -15.16 47.48 -27.01
C ALA A 94 -15.70 47.41 -25.58
N GLU A 95 -15.70 48.56 -24.90
CA GLU A 95 -15.82 48.71 -23.44
C GLU A 95 -17.25 48.59 -22.85
N ASP A 96 -17.26 48.28 -21.54
CA ASP A 96 -18.28 48.51 -20.51
C ASP A 96 -19.65 47.82 -20.58
N CYS A 97 -19.81 46.71 -19.83
CA CYS A 97 -20.67 46.67 -18.63
C CYS A 97 -20.63 45.29 -17.91
N SER A 98 -20.20 45.32 -16.64
CA SER A 98 -20.61 44.47 -15.51
C SER A 98 -20.80 42.95 -15.71
N THR A 99 -19.78 42.14 -15.41
CA THR A 99 -19.78 41.08 -14.37
C THR A 99 -18.47 40.29 -14.39
N SER A 100 -17.66 40.46 -13.34
CA SER A 100 -16.47 39.64 -13.04
C SER A 100 -16.91 38.30 -12.37
N PRO A 101 -16.04 37.29 -12.16
CA PRO A 101 -14.79 37.41 -11.38
C PRO A 101 -13.55 36.83 -12.08
N VAL A 102 -12.46 37.60 -12.18
CA VAL A 102 -11.36 37.69 -11.20
C VAL A 102 -10.56 36.40 -11.06
N LEU A 103 -9.42 36.40 -11.74
CA LEU A 103 -8.27 35.53 -11.52
C LEU A 103 -7.22 36.42 -10.85
N LEU A 104 -6.88 36.17 -9.58
CA LEU A 104 -5.76 36.82 -8.93
C LEU A 104 -4.86 35.78 -8.25
N LYS A 105 -3.65 35.75 -8.78
CA LYS A 105 -2.44 35.20 -8.18
C LYS A 105 -1.97 36.21 -7.12
N GLU A 106 -1.59 35.76 -5.93
CA GLU A 106 -1.02 36.66 -4.92
C GLU A 106 0.25 36.04 -4.32
N GLU A 107 1.39 36.66 -4.62
CA GLU A 107 2.63 36.57 -3.85
C GLU A 107 2.69 37.79 -2.91
N GLY A 108 2.89 37.53 -1.61
CA GLY A 108 3.57 38.39 -0.63
C GLY A 108 2.92 39.71 -0.18
N VAL A 109 2.52 39.81 1.10
CA VAL A 109 3.21 40.56 2.18
C VAL A 109 2.34 40.64 3.45
N THR A 110 3.04 40.51 4.58
CA THR A 110 2.64 40.58 5.99
C THR A 110 1.52 41.56 6.39
N GLN A 111 0.58 41.11 7.24
CA GLN A 111 0.31 41.75 8.53
C GLN A 111 -0.53 40.88 9.48
N SER A 112 -0.22 41.03 10.77
CA SER A 112 -0.55 40.17 11.91
C SER A 112 -2.04 40.00 12.22
N ARG A 113 -2.46 38.75 12.43
CA ARG A 113 -3.47 38.40 13.44
C ARG A 113 -3.17 37.01 14.00
N LYS A 114 -3.22 36.93 15.33
CA LYS A 114 -2.83 35.79 16.17
C LYS A 114 -3.64 34.55 15.78
N HIS A 115 -2.93 33.50 15.37
CA HIS A 115 -3.48 32.17 15.11
C HIS A 115 -4.04 31.59 16.41
N LEU A 116 -5.36 31.59 16.55
CA LEU A 116 -6.08 31.05 17.72
C LEU A 116 -6.40 29.55 17.57
N ILE A 117 -6.19 28.99 16.39
CA ILE A 117 -6.49 27.59 16.12
C ILE A 117 -5.26 27.03 15.39
N GLU A 118 -4.36 26.46 16.18
CA GLU A 118 -3.45 25.43 15.70
C GLU A 118 -4.25 24.13 15.60
N GLU A 119 -4.30 23.60 14.39
CA GLU A 119 -4.75 22.24 14.14
C GLU A 119 -3.82 21.32 14.92
N ILE A 120 -4.35 20.63 15.92
CA ILE A 120 -3.66 19.51 16.56
C ILE A 120 -3.61 18.37 15.54
N SER A 121 -2.68 18.48 14.59
CA SER A 121 -2.19 17.34 13.83
C SER A 121 -1.45 16.46 14.82
N SER A 122 -2.16 15.54 15.47
CA SER A 122 -1.50 14.41 16.12
C SER A 122 -0.83 13.62 15.00
N PRO A 123 0.51 13.54 14.93
CA PRO A 123 1.12 12.53 14.11
C PRO A 123 0.89 11.21 14.85
N GLU A 124 -0.23 10.54 14.61
CA GLU A 124 -0.25 9.08 14.71
C GLU A 124 0.68 8.59 13.60
N VAL A 125 1.98 8.64 13.89
CA VAL A 125 2.99 7.96 13.11
C VAL A 125 2.68 6.48 13.32
N ARG A 126 1.82 5.92 12.47
CA ARG A 126 1.78 4.48 12.25
C ARG A 126 3.10 4.14 11.54
N GLU A 127 4.18 4.10 12.32
CA GLU A 127 5.46 3.58 11.86
C GLU A 127 5.16 2.18 11.33
N LYS A 128 5.30 2.01 10.01
CA LYS A 128 5.21 0.68 9.43
C LYS A 128 6.29 -0.15 10.12
N PRO A 129 5.95 -1.29 10.73
CA PRO A 129 6.92 -2.09 11.45
C PRO A 129 8.06 -2.43 10.49
N THR A 130 9.26 -2.11 10.91
CA THR A 130 10.46 -2.28 10.08
C THR A 130 10.81 -3.76 10.03
N VAL A 131 11.38 -4.23 8.91
CA VAL A 131 11.90 -5.59 8.86
C VAL A 131 13.26 -5.60 9.58
N PRO A 132 13.42 -6.37 10.67
CA PRO A 132 14.68 -6.42 11.41
C PRO A 132 15.76 -7.15 10.60
N VAL A 133 17.02 -6.79 10.86
CA VAL A 133 18.17 -7.48 10.28
C VAL A 133 18.21 -8.90 10.84
N HIS A 134 18.18 -9.88 9.95
CA HIS A 134 18.13 -11.29 10.33
C HIS A 134 19.10 -12.12 9.50
N GLU A 135 19.54 -13.23 10.08
CA GLU A 135 20.39 -14.23 9.43
C GLU A 135 19.83 -15.61 9.75
N ILE A 136 19.65 -16.43 8.72
CA ILE A 136 19.18 -17.81 8.83
C ILE A 136 20.28 -18.75 8.34
N ILE A 137 20.60 -19.74 9.17
CA ILE A 137 21.66 -20.71 8.90
C ILE A 137 21.11 -22.11 9.14
N THR A 138 21.15 -22.95 8.10
CA THR A 138 20.85 -24.39 8.24
C THR A 138 22.13 -25.13 8.62
N VAL A 139 22.17 -25.66 9.83
CA VAL A 139 23.25 -26.50 10.33
C VAL A 139 23.04 -27.92 9.82
N ARG A 140 24.04 -28.45 9.13
CA ARG A 140 24.03 -29.82 8.58
C ARG A 140 24.97 -30.73 9.37
N ASP A 141 24.62 -32.01 9.47
CA ASP A 141 25.48 -33.03 10.06
C ASP A 141 26.62 -33.45 9.12
N ALA A 142 27.53 -34.31 9.59
CA ALA A 142 28.62 -34.90 8.80
C ALA A 142 28.14 -35.64 7.53
N GLU A 143 26.85 -35.97 7.45
CA GLU A 143 26.17 -36.64 6.35
C GLU A 143 25.44 -35.66 5.41
N GLU A 144 25.72 -34.35 5.51
CA GLU A 144 25.07 -33.24 4.79
C GLU A 144 23.56 -33.08 5.00
N LYS A 145 22.98 -33.87 5.92
CA LYS A 145 21.57 -33.77 6.30
C LYS A 145 21.32 -32.56 7.19
N PRO A 146 20.25 -31.80 6.97
CA PRO A 146 19.89 -30.66 7.80
C PRO A 146 19.50 -31.17 9.20
N LEU A 147 20.21 -30.69 10.22
CA LEU A 147 20.06 -31.15 11.61
C LEU A 147 19.25 -30.14 12.43
N GLN A 148 19.53 -28.85 12.25
CA GLN A 148 18.80 -27.75 12.88
C GLN A 148 18.95 -26.46 12.08
N ILE A 149 17.98 -25.56 12.22
CA ILE A 149 17.99 -24.21 11.67
C ILE A 149 18.25 -23.23 12.82
N GLN A 150 19.21 -22.35 12.63
CA GLN A 150 19.49 -21.26 13.56
C GLN A 150 19.09 -19.94 12.90
N LEU A 151 18.24 -19.18 13.59
CA LEU A 151 17.82 -17.85 13.18
C LEU A 151 18.34 -16.84 14.21
N THR A 152 19.05 -15.83 13.72
CA THR A 152 19.52 -14.70 14.51
C THR A 152 18.79 -13.45 14.04
N VAL A 153 18.03 -12.80 14.91
CA VAL A 153 17.31 -11.56 14.61
C VAL A 153 17.83 -10.45 15.50
N GLN A 154 18.24 -9.34 14.90
CA GLN A 154 18.68 -8.15 15.62
C GLN A 154 17.48 -7.24 15.89
N LEU A 155 17.19 -7.05 17.17
CA LEU A 155 16.09 -6.27 17.72
C LEU A 155 16.64 -5.28 18.77
N PRO A 156 17.44 -4.28 18.36
CA PRO A 156 18.11 -3.36 19.28
C PRO A 156 17.15 -2.46 20.08
N GLU A 157 15.95 -2.22 19.55
CA GLU A 157 14.92 -1.38 20.19
C GLU A 157 13.99 -2.16 21.14
N VAL A 158 14.20 -3.47 21.29
CA VAL A 158 13.42 -4.34 22.19
C VAL A 158 14.13 -4.44 23.54
N GLY A 159 13.51 -3.89 24.58
CA GLY A 159 14.04 -3.91 25.95
C GLY A 159 13.61 -5.11 26.78
N SER A 160 12.58 -5.84 26.33
CA SER A 160 12.03 -6.99 27.04
C SER A 160 11.45 -8.02 26.09
N VAL A 161 11.55 -9.29 26.46
CA VAL A 161 10.94 -10.41 25.71
C VAL A 161 9.42 -10.33 25.69
N SER A 162 8.79 -9.66 26.67
CA SER A 162 7.34 -9.48 26.74
C SER A 162 6.79 -8.60 25.61
N GLU A 163 7.66 -7.79 24.97
CA GLU A 163 7.29 -6.96 23.83
C GLU A 163 7.42 -7.71 22.50
N CYS A 164 7.94 -8.94 22.50
CA CYS A 164 8.20 -9.73 21.31
C CYS A 164 7.30 -10.96 21.29
N ASP A 165 6.50 -11.09 20.24
CA ASP A 165 5.72 -12.29 19.96
C ASP A 165 6.45 -13.15 18.93
N LEU A 166 6.63 -14.44 19.23
CA LEU A 166 7.29 -15.41 18.37
C LEU A 166 6.32 -16.55 18.09
N SER A 167 5.92 -16.67 16.82
CA SER A 167 5.10 -17.77 16.33
C SER A 167 5.95 -18.67 15.44
N ILE A 168 6.00 -19.96 15.75
CA ILE A 168 6.73 -20.97 15.00
C ILE A 168 5.73 -21.98 14.48
N SER A 169 5.86 -22.34 13.21
CA SER A 169 5.07 -23.35 12.52
C SER A 169 6.01 -24.30 11.78
N LYS A 170 5.46 -25.36 11.19
CA LYS A 170 6.25 -26.41 10.53
C LYS A 170 7.14 -25.89 9.42
N ASP A 171 6.65 -24.95 8.63
CA ASP A 171 7.30 -24.42 7.43
C ASP A 171 7.54 -22.91 7.48
N ASP A 172 7.03 -22.19 8.48
CA ASP A 172 7.20 -20.75 8.61
C ASP A 172 7.40 -20.28 10.06
N LEU A 173 7.97 -19.08 10.18
CA LEU A 173 8.21 -18.41 11.45
C LEU A 173 7.87 -16.92 11.34
N ILE A 174 7.24 -16.40 12.39
CA ILE A 174 6.84 -15.00 12.49
C ILE A 174 7.38 -14.41 13.79
N VAL A 175 8.08 -13.27 13.69
CA VAL A 175 8.47 -12.43 14.82
C VAL A 175 7.73 -11.10 14.70
N GLU A 176 6.91 -10.77 15.69
CA GLU A 176 6.16 -9.53 15.73
C GLU A 176 6.48 -8.76 17.02
N VAL A 177 6.92 -7.52 16.85
CA VAL A 177 7.12 -6.56 17.93
C VAL A 177 6.16 -5.41 17.66
N PRO A 178 5.11 -5.22 18.47
CA PRO A 178 4.11 -4.19 18.27
C PRO A 178 4.77 -2.84 18.04
N GLU A 179 4.33 -2.14 16.99
CA GLU A 179 4.74 -0.78 16.63
C GLU A 179 6.23 -0.61 16.22
N LYS A 180 7.05 -1.68 16.25
CA LYS A 180 8.49 -1.60 15.96
C LYS A 180 8.93 -2.49 14.80
N TYR A 181 8.72 -3.80 14.91
CA TYR A 181 9.29 -4.79 13.98
C TYR A 181 8.29 -5.85 13.57
N LYS A 182 8.37 -6.28 12.31
CA LYS A 182 7.63 -7.46 11.82
C LYS A 182 8.49 -8.23 10.84
N LEU A 183 8.69 -9.51 11.12
CA LEU A 183 9.47 -10.43 10.31
C LEU A 183 8.65 -11.69 10.08
N GLN A 184 8.50 -12.08 8.82
CA GLN A 184 7.95 -13.38 8.43
C GLN A 184 8.98 -14.06 7.54
N LEU A 185 9.31 -15.31 7.84
CA LEU A 185 10.29 -16.10 7.13
C LEU A 185 9.75 -17.49 6.85
N ASP A 186 9.89 -17.93 5.60
CA ASP A 186 9.67 -19.31 5.21
C ASP A 186 10.93 -20.11 5.54
N LEU A 187 10.75 -21.25 6.20
CA LEU A 187 11.82 -22.13 6.63
C LEU A 187 12.26 -23.02 5.45
N PRO A 188 13.57 -23.19 5.22
CA PRO A 188 14.08 -24.02 4.13
C PRO A 188 13.77 -25.52 4.31
N GLU A 189 13.54 -25.97 5.54
CA GLU A 189 13.27 -27.35 5.91
C GLU A 189 12.15 -27.39 6.96
N LEU A 190 11.41 -28.49 7.01
CA LEU A 190 10.36 -28.68 8.01
C LEU A 190 10.97 -28.83 9.40
N VAL A 191 10.43 -28.08 10.37
CA VAL A 191 10.93 -28.06 11.74
C VAL A 191 9.97 -28.74 12.71
N ASP A 192 10.52 -29.22 13.81
CA ASP A 192 9.74 -29.73 14.94
C ASP A 192 9.39 -28.56 15.89
N GLU A 193 8.11 -28.23 15.92
CA GLU A 193 7.55 -27.12 16.72
C GLU A 193 7.76 -27.36 18.22
N GLU A 194 7.68 -28.61 18.69
CA GLU A 194 7.81 -28.95 20.12
C GLU A 194 9.26 -28.82 20.62
N GLY A 195 10.23 -29.10 19.75
CA GLY A 195 11.66 -29.00 20.05
C GLY A 195 12.26 -27.61 19.85
N ALA A 196 11.49 -26.65 19.34
CA ALA A 196 11.98 -25.31 19.05
C ALA A 196 12.31 -24.52 20.33
N THR A 197 13.41 -23.79 20.30
CA THR A 197 13.84 -22.94 21.43
C THR A 197 14.19 -21.55 20.97
N ALA A 198 13.88 -20.55 21.79
CA ALA A 198 14.18 -19.15 21.51
C ALA A 198 14.77 -18.48 22.74
N VAL A 199 15.84 -17.71 22.54
CA VAL A 199 16.59 -17.03 23.59
C VAL A 199 16.83 -15.59 23.17
N PHE A 200 16.26 -14.64 23.92
CA PHE A 200 16.51 -13.22 23.72
C PHE A 200 17.61 -12.71 24.65
N LYS A 201 18.61 -12.05 24.08
CA LYS A 201 19.68 -11.39 24.84
C LYS A 201 19.39 -9.90 24.93
N THR A 202 18.85 -9.47 26.07
CA THR A 202 18.52 -8.06 26.36
C THR A 202 19.72 -7.12 26.28
N GLY A 203 20.91 -7.57 26.67
CA GLY A 203 22.12 -6.73 26.63
C GLY A 203 22.62 -6.40 25.22
N THR A 204 22.31 -7.24 24.23
CA THR A 204 22.71 -7.04 22.83
C THR A 204 21.51 -6.74 21.91
N GLY A 205 20.29 -6.91 22.39
CA GLY A 205 19.07 -6.82 21.58
C GLY A 205 19.04 -7.88 20.49
N VAL A 206 19.41 -9.14 20.77
CA VAL A 206 19.46 -10.21 19.75
C VAL A 206 18.60 -11.39 20.17
N LEU A 207 17.68 -11.80 19.30
CA LEU A 207 16.87 -13.01 19.43
C LEU A 207 17.56 -14.15 18.67
N PHE A 208 17.88 -15.22 19.39
CA PHE A 208 18.39 -16.46 18.83
C PHE A 208 17.29 -17.51 18.87
N VAL A 209 16.87 -18.02 17.72
CA VAL A 209 15.91 -19.12 17.60
C VAL A 209 16.64 -20.34 17.05
N THR A 210 16.49 -21.46 17.73
CA THR A 210 17.02 -22.76 17.31
C THR A 210 15.83 -23.68 17.04
N LEU A 211 15.69 -24.09 15.78
CA LEU A 211 14.61 -24.92 15.29
C LEU A 211 15.19 -26.28 14.88
N PRO A 212 14.92 -27.38 15.61
CA PRO A 212 15.34 -28.70 15.18
C PRO A 212 14.58 -29.12 13.93
N VAL A 213 15.27 -29.76 12.98
CA VAL A 213 14.62 -30.27 11.77
C VAL A 213 13.78 -31.49 12.14
N ALA A 214 12.54 -31.52 11.66
CA ALA A 214 11.64 -32.65 11.89
C ALA A 214 12.21 -33.91 11.23
N LYS A 215 12.46 -34.95 12.04
CA LYS A 215 12.85 -36.25 11.50
C LYS A 215 11.63 -36.85 10.80
N THR A 216 11.72 -37.02 9.48
CA THR A 216 10.77 -37.84 8.74
C THR A 216 10.92 -39.27 9.27
N GLY A 217 9.98 -39.70 10.11
CA GLY A 217 9.93 -41.07 10.61
C GLY A 217 9.72 -42.07 9.46
N PRO A 218 10.19 -43.32 9.62
CA PRO A 218 10.05 -44.38 8.62
C PRO A 218 8.60 -44.82 8.39
#